data_AF-A0A8T4YWJ9-F1
#
_entry.id   AF-A0A8T4YWJ9-F1
#
_cell.length_a   1.000
_cell.length_b   1.000
_cell.length_c   1.000
_cell.angle_alpha   90.00
_cell.angle_beta   90.00
_cell.angle_gamma   90.00
#
_symmetry.space_group_name_H-M   'P 1'
#
loop_
_entity.id
_entity.type
_entity.pdbx_description
1 polymer ?
#
loop_
_entity_poly.entity_id
_entity_poly.type
_entity_poly.pdbx_seq_one_letter_code
_entity_poly.pdbx_strand_id
1 'polypeptide(L)'
;MISVDEFKAQLFEFIEFMEEPFDAKFIYKSCIQPIDIYRVYDVLQQLEDEGKIVSLSDGRYISIRGALRRWLRGRLIEVKIPDYLIRDVEWAAKIRPKQYKSIDAFIADAIRDHIMKIKKRYEEEVRRYG
;
A
#
# COMPACT_ATOMS: atom_id res chain seq x y z
N MET A 1 -21.25 19.51 17.76
CA MET A 1 -19.97 19.62 17.04
C MET A 1 -19.26 18.29 17.16
N ILE A 2 -18.82 17.70 16.06
CA ILE A 2 -17.94 16.53 16.10
C ILE A 2 -16.67 16.86 16.90
N SER A 3 -16.09 15.89 17.61
CA SER A 3 -14.77 16.07 18.25
C SER A 3 -13.64 16.09 17.20
N VAL A 4 -12.43 16.52 17.59
CA VAL A 4 -11.29 16.55 16.65
C VAL A 4 -10.88 15.13 16.28
N ASP A 5 -10.90 14.23 17.25
CA ASP A 5 -10.53 12.83 17.05
C ASP A 5 -11.53 12.08 16.17
N GLU A 6 -12.83 12.29 16.39
CA GLU A 6 -13.86 11.71 15.51
C GLU A 6 -13.74 12.25 14.08
N PHE A 7 -13.49 13.56 13.92
CA PHE A 7 -13.28 14.13 12.59
C PHE A 7 -12.02 13.57 11.92
N LYS A 8 -10.92 13.41 12.66
CA LYS A 8 -9.68 12.80 12.16
C LYS A 8 -9.90 11.36 11.71
N ALA A 9 -10.63 10.56 12.49
CA ALA A 9 -10.96 9.19 12.14
C ALA A 9 -11.78 9.11 10.84
N GLN A 10 -12.86 9.89 10.76
CA GLN A 10 -13.71 9.96 9.57
C GLN A 10 -12.96 10.45 8.33
N LEU A 11 -12.13 11.49 8.49
CA LEU A 11 -11.31 12.00 7.40
C LEU A 11 -10.32 10.94 6.91
N PHE A 12 -9.66 10.24 7.84
CA PHE A 12 -8.71 9.20 7.46
C PHE A 12 -9.40 8.06 6.70
N GLU A 13 -10.54 7.56 7.18
CA GLU A 13 -11.33 6.54 6.47
C GLU A 13 -11.72 6.98 5.05
N PHE A 14 -12.06 8.26 4.89
CA PHE A 14 -12.41 8.83 3.59
C PHE A 14 -11.22 8.87 2.62
N ILE A 15 -10.04 9.32 3.07
CA ILE A 15 -8.86 9.52 2.21
C ILE A 15 -7.99 8.27 2.04
N GLU A 16 -8.11 7.26 2.91
CA GLU A 16 -7.23 6.07 2.91
C GLU A 16 -7.26 5.35 1.54
N PHE A 17 -8.43 5.33 0.90
CA PHE A 17 -8.65 4.63 -0.36
C PHE A 17 -8.55 5.52 -1.60
N MET A 18 -8.32 6.82 -1.43
CA MET A 18 -8.12 7.74 -2.56
C MET A 18 -6.78 7.47 -3.24
N GLU A 19 -6.83 7.29 -4.57
CA GLU A 19 -5.63 7.05 -5.39
C GLU A 19 -5.02 8.33 -5.95
N GLU A 20 -5.84 9.37 -6.06
CA GLU A 20 -5.42 10.68 -6.53
C GLU A 20 -5.10 11.61 -5.35
N PRO A 21 -4.06 12.45 -5.48
CA PRO A 21 -3.77 13.47 -4.49
C PRO A 21 -4.93 14.47 -4.33
N PHE A 22 -5.15 14.92 -3.10
CA PHE A 22 -6.22 15.85 -2.72
C PHE A 22 -5.67 17.10 -2.02
N ASP A 23 -6.42 18.20 -2.00
CA ASP A 23 -6.06 19.40 -1.24
C ASP A 23 -7.04 19.66 -0.08
N ALA A 24 -6.67 20.56 0.83
CA ALA A 24 -7.51 20.91 1.98
C ALA A 24 -8.87 21.52 1.56
N LYS A 25 -8.94 22.20 0.41
CA LYS A 25 -10.19 22.79 -0.10
C LYS A 25 -11.15 21.71 -0.58
N PHE A 26 -10.64 20.65 -1.19
CA PHE A 26 -11.42 19.48 -1.56
C PHE A 26 -12.04 18.84 -0.32
N ILE A 27 -11.25 18.57 0.71
CA ILE A 27 -11.76 18.03 1.99
C ILE A 27 -12.82 18.93 2.60
N TYR A 28 -12.55 20.24 2.67
CA TYR A 28 -13.50 21.22 3.20
C TYR A 28 -14.85 21.18 2.47
N LYS A 29 -14.82 21.10 1.12
CA LYS A 29 -16.05 21.02 0.30
C LYS A 29 -16.77 19.67 0.41
N SER A 30 -16.04 18.60 0.74
CA SER A 30 -16.62 17.26 0.94
C SER A 30 -17.28 17.09 2.30
N CYS A 31 -17.07 18.03 3.24
CA CYS A 31 -17.71 17.98 4.54
C CYS A 31 -19.21 18.35 4.43
N ILE A 32 -20.09 17.47 4.90
CA ILE A 32 -21.55 17.70 4.93
C ILE A 32 -21.92 18.63 6.10
N GLN A 33 -21.12 18.62 7.17
CA GLN A 33 -21.30 19.49 8.33
C GLN A 33 -20.44 20.76 8.23
N PRO A 34 -20.89 21.87 8.82
CA PRO A 34 -20.07 23.07 8.95
C PRO A 34 -18.82 22.75 9.77
N ILE A 35 -17.66 22.88 9.15
CA ILE A 35 -16.37 22.78 9.81
C ILE A 35 -15.54 24.02 9.49
N ASP A 36 -14.65 24.40 10.39
CA ASP A 36 -13.66 25.42 10.11
C ASP A 36 -12.56 24.84 9.20
N ILE A 37 -12.13 25.61 8.21
CA ILE A 37 -11.04 25.22 7.32
C ILE A 37 -9.72 25.07 8.09
N TYR A 38 -9.50 25.87 9.15
CA TYR A 38 -8.30 25.72 9.99
C TYR A 38 -8.25 24.35 10.67
N ARG A 39 -9.43 23.83 11.07
CA ARG A 39 -9.54 22.50 11.66
C ARG A 39 -9.23 21.39 10.65
N VAL A 40 -9.50 21.61 9.36
CA VAL A 40 -9.06 20.68 8.30
C VAL A 40 -7.53 20.66 8.23
N TYR A 41 -6.89 21.83 8.23
CA TYR A 41 -5.42 21.93 8.22
C TYR A 41 -4.79 21.26 9.45
N ASP A 42 -5.32 21.52 10.65
CA ASP A 42 -4.82 20.92 11.89
C ASP A 42 -4.86 19.38 11.83
N VAL A 43 -5.96 18.81 11.34
CA VAL A 43 -6.09 17.36 11.24
C VAL A 43 -5.20 16.78 10.14
N LEU A 44 -5.05 17.46 9.00
CA LEU A 44 -4.11 17.04 7.96
C LEU A 44 -2.68 17.03 8.49
N GLN A 45 -2.28 18.05 9.24
CA GLN A 45 -0.96 18.09 9.89
C GLN A 45 -0.79 16.91 10.86
N GLN A 46 -1.79 16.64 11.72
CA GLN A 46 -1.72 15.48 12.63
C GLN A 46 -1.59 14.15 11.88
N LEU A 47 -2.33 13.97 10.78
CA LEU A 47 -2.25 12.76 9.97
C LEU A 47 -0.89 12.64 9.25
N GLU A 48 -0.27 13.75 8.88
CA GLU A 48 1.07 13.78 8.32
C GLU A 48 2.12 13.42 9.38
N ASP A 49 2.03 14.03 10.57
CA ASP A 49 2.92 13.75 11.70
C ASP A 49 2.82 12.29 12.18
N GLU A 50 1.62 11.70 12.11
CA GLU A 50 1.37 10.28 12.36
C GLU A 50 1.86 9.36 11.23
N GLY A 51 2.34 9.90 10.11
CA GLY A 51 2.79 9.14 8.95
C GLY A 51 1.64 8.39 8.26
N LYS A 52 0.42 8.92 8.29
CA LYS A 52 -0.74 8.32 7.58
C LYS A 52 -0.92 8.89 6.18
N ILE A 53 -0.51 10.15 6.00
CA ILE A 53 -0.50 10.85 4.72
C ILE A 53 0.88 11.47 4.48
N VAL A 54 1.10 11.92 3.24
CA VAL A 54 2.33 12.62 2.83
C VAL A 54 1.92 13.89 2.08
N SER A 55 2.55 15.01 2.40
CA SER A 55 2.43 16.24 1.61
C SER A 55 3.27 16.17 0.34
N LEU A 56 2.72 16.71 -0.74
CA LEU A 56 3.38 16.86 -2.03
C LEU A 56 3.88 18.30 -2.19
N SER A 57 4.88 18.50 -3.04
CA SER A 57 5.48 19.81 -3.28
C SER A 57 4.52 20.86 -3.85
N ASP A 58 3.36 20.44 -4.36
CA ASP A 58 2.32 21.30 -4.91
C ASP A 58 1.21 21.64 -3.90
N GLY A 59 1.40 21.30 -2.62
CA GLY A 59 0.44 21.58 -1.54
C GLY A 59 -0.73 20.61 -1.48
N ARG A 60 -0.70 19.52 -2.27
CA ARG A 60 -1.64 18.40 -2.13
C ARG A 60 -1.11 17.36 -1.15
N TYR A 61 -1.99 16.45 -0.76
CA TYR A 61 -1.71 15.33 0.11
C TYR A 61 -2.13 14.03 -0.56
N ILE A 62 -1.50 12.93 -0.15
CA ILE A 62 -1.94 11.58 -0.52
C ILE A 62 -1.77 10.66 0.68
N SER A 63 -2.67 9.69 0.85
CA SER A 63 -2.48 8.66 1.87
C SER A 63 -1.28 7.78 1.52
N ILE A 64 -0.57 7.25 2.53
CA ILE A 64 0.54 6.31 2.27
C ILE A 64 0.07 5.13 1.43
N ARG A 65 -1.14 4.63 1.73
CA ARG A 65 -1.75 3.52 0.99
C ARG A 65 -2.01 3.88 -0.47
N GLY A 66 -2.56 5.06 -0.73
CA GLY A 66 -2.78 5.59 -2.09
C GLY A 66 -1.46 5.76 -2.85
N ALA A 67 -0.44 6.34 -2.21
CA ALA A 67 0.89 6.50 -2.78
C ALA A 67 1.52 5.15 -3.14
N LEU A 68 1.46 4.17 -2.24
CA LEU A 68 1.99 2.82 -2.48
C LEU A 68 1.26 2.13 -3.62
N ARG A 69 -0.08 2.21 -3.68
CA ARG A 69 -0.86 1.65 -4.80
C ARG A 69 -0.51 2.31 -6.13
N ARG A 70 -0.41 3.63 -6.16
CA ARG A 70 -0.04 4.39 -7.35
C ARG A 70 1.36 4.01 -7.84
N TRP A 71 2.32 3.91 -6.92
CA TRP A 71 3.67 3.45 -7.20
C TRP A 71 3.70 2.00 -7.71
N LEU A 72 2.94 1.10 -7.07
CA LEU A 72 2.82 -0.29 -7.49
C LEU A 72 2.22 -0.39 -8.89
N ARG A 73 1.16 0.35 -9.23
CA ARG A 73 0.62 0.36 -10.59
C ARG A 73 1.61 0.88 -11.62
N GLY A 74 2.39 1.90 -11.28
CA GLY A 74 3.44 2.43 -12.14
C GLY A 74 4.59 1.44 -12.39
N ARG A 75 4.80 0.47 -11.50
CA ARG A 75 5.87 -0.56 -11.60
C ARG A 75 5.38 -1.94 -12.01
N LEU A 76 4.13 -2.26 -11.73
CA LEU A 76 3.38 -3.38 -12.29
C LEU A 76 2.99 -3.01 -13.72
N ILE A 77 4.00 -2.74 -14.55
CA ILE A 77 3.93 -3.09 -15.96
C ILE A 77 3.47 -4.54 -15.95
N GLU A 78 2.46 -4.86 -16.75
CA GLU A 78 1.98 -6.22 -16.99
C GLU A 78 3.20 -7.15 -17.05
N VAL A 79 3.47 -7.87 -15.94
CA VAL A 79 4.64 -8.74 -15.88
C VAL A 79 4.26 -9.89 -16.79
N LYS A 80 4.64 -9.78 -18.07
CA LYS A 80 4.54 -10.88 -19.01
C LYS A 80 5.44 -11.97 -18.49
N ILE A 81 4.84 -12.88 -17.73
CA ILE A 81 5.48 -14.12 -17.30
C ILE A 81 5.73 -14.87 -18.60
N PRO A 82 7.00 -15.13 -18.96
CA PRO A 82 7.29 -15.90 -20.15
C PRO A 82 6.56 -17.25 -20.12
N ASP A 83 5.97 -17.67 -21.23
CA ASP A 83 5.15 -18.88 -21.32
C ASP A 83 5.86 -20.14 -20.81
N TYR A 84 7.20 -20.19 -20.92
CA TYR A 84 7.98 -21.30 -20.40
C TYR A 84 7.90 -21.41 -18.87
N LEU A 85 7.87 -20.30 -18.13
CA LEU A 85 7.70 -20.33 -16.67
C LEU A 85 6.30 -20.80 -16.28
N ILE A 86 5.27 -20.44 -17.06
CA ILE A 86 3.91 -20.96 -16.84
C ILE A 86 3.90 -22.47 -17.02
N ARG A 87 4.53 -22.97 -18.09
CA ARG A 87 4.67 -24.42 -18.35
C ARG A 87 5.46 -25.14 -17.26
N ASP A 88 6.53 -24.53 -16.75
CA ASP A 88 7.34 -25.10 -15.67
C ASP A 88 6.54 -25.20 -14.36
N VAL A 89 5.74 -24.17 -14.05
CA VAL A 89 4.83 -24.17 -12.89
C VAL A 89 3.74 -25.23 -13.04
N GLU A 90 3.12 -25.33 -14.22
CA GLU A 90 2.12 -26.37 -14.52
C GLU A 90 2.73 -27.78 -14.43
N TRP A 91 3.96 -27.97 -14.91
CA TRP A 91 4.66 -29.24 -14.84
C TRP A 91 5.04 -29.60 -13.40
N ALA A 92 5.56 -28.65 -12.63
CA ALA A 92 5.85 -28.83 -11.22
C ALA A 92 4.60 -29.19 -10.40
N ALA A 93 3.48 -28.52 -10.68
CA ALA A 93 2.18 -28.83 -10.08
C ALA A 93 1.69 -30.24 -10.45
N LYS A 94 1.92 -30.69 -11.69
CA LYS A 94 1.59 -32.05 -12.16
C LYS A 94 2.46 -33.14 -11.53
N ILE A 95 3.71 -32.84 -11.16
CA ILE A 95 4.63 -33.81 -10.53
C ILE A 95 4.38 -33.95 -9.03
N ARG A 96 3.88 -32.91 -8.36
CA ARG A 96 3.55 -32.95 -6.93
C ARG A 96 2.07 -32.64 -6.66
N PRO A 97 1.12 -33.37 -7.27
CA PRO A 97 -0.30 -33.02 -7.26
C PRO A 97 -0.95 -33.12 -5.87
N LYS A 98 -0.30 -33.79 -4.90
CA LYS A 98 -0.80 -33.94 -3.53
C LYS A 98 -0.27 -32.91 -2.54
N GLN A 99 0.69 -32.08 -2.93
CA GLN A 99 1.35 -31.14 -2.00
C GLN A 99 0.64 -29.79 -1.93
N TYR A 100 -0.07 -29.37 -2.99
CA TYR A 100 -0.70 -28.06 -3.07
C TYR A 100 -2.15 -28.18 -3.57
N LYS A 101 -3.07 -27.45 -2.91
CA LYS A 101 -4.53 -27.51 -3.19
C LYS A 101 -4.94 -26.75 -4.46
N SER A 102 -4.09 -25.84 -4.95
CA SER A 102 -4.30 -25.04 -6.17
C SER A 102 -2.97 -24.49 -6.68
N ILE A 103 -2.97 -23.99 -7.92
CA ILE A 103 -1.84 -23.24 -8.50
C ILE A 103 -1.53 -21.99 -7.65
N ASP A 104 -2.57 -21.29 -7.17
CA ASP A 104 -2.40 -20.13 -6.29
C ASP A 104 -1.69 -20.49 -4.99
N ALA A 105 -2.01 -21.65 -4.40
CA ALA A 105 -1.36 -22.14 -3.19
C ALA A 105 0.13 -22.44 -3.42
N PHE A 106 0.47 -22.98 -4.59
CA PHE A 106 1.86 -23.22 -4.99
C PHE A 106 2.62 -21.89 -5.20
N ILE A 107 2.03 -20.94 -5.93
CA ILE A 107 2.64 -19.63 -6.18
C ILE A 107 2.86 -18.87 -4.87
N ALA A 108 1.86 -18.85 -3.99
CA ALA A 108 1.96 -18.18 -2.70
C ALA A 108 3.09 -18.75 -1.84
N ASP A 109 3.26 -20.07 -1.82
CA ASP A 109 4.35 -20.72 -1.08
C ASP A 109 5.72 -20.40 -1.69
N ALA A 110 5.84 -20.45 -3.02
CA ALA A 110 7.08 -20.10 -3.72
C ALA A 110 7.50 -18.65 -3.45
N ILE A 111 6.55 -17.71 -3.42
CA ILE A 111 6.79 -16.31 -3.06
C ILE A 111 7.25 -16.20 -1.61
N ARG A 112 6.58 -16.88 -0.66
CA ARG A 112 6.98 -16.89 0.75
C ARG A 112 8.41 -17.40 0.93
N ASP A 113 8.73 -18.53 0.32
CA ASP A 113 10.07 -19.12 0.35
C ASP A 113 11.13 -18.17 -0.21
N HIS A 114 10.80 -17.48 -1.31
CA HIS A 114 11.70 -16.50 -1.91
C HIS A 114 11.93 -15.29 -0.98
N ILE A 115 10.87 -14.74 -0.38
CA ILE A 115 10.97 -13.66 0.60
C ILE A 115 11.81 -14.08 1.80
N MET A 116 11.61 -15.30 2.33
CA MET A 116 12.42 -15.82 3.43
C MET A 116 13.90 -15.93 3.06
N LYS A 117 14.23 -16.37 1.84
CA LYS A 117 15.61 -16.42 1.33
C LYS A 117 16.23 -15.04 1.22
N ILE A 118 15.49 -14.04 0.75
CA ILE A 118 15.95 -12.64 0.69
C ILE A 118 16.24 -12.14 2.11
N LYS A 119 15.30 -12.33 3.04
CA LYS A 119 15.44 -11.87 4.42
C LYS A 119 16.67 -12.47 5.09
N LYS A 120 16.88 -13.78 4.94
CA LYS A 120 18.05 -14.47 5.48
C LYS A 120 19.36 -13.91 4.91
N ARG A 121 19.40 -13.65 3.60
CA ARG A 121 20.58 -13.06 2.94
C ARG A 121 20.89 -11.67 3.50
N TYR A 122 19.87 -10.85 3.70
CA TYR A 122 20.01 -9.52 4.30
C TYR A 122 20.52 -9.59 5.75
N GLU A 123 19.99 -10.50 6.56
CA GLU A 123 20.46 -10.72 7.94
C GLU A 123 21.92 -11.18 7.99
N GLU A 124 22.35 -12.00 7.03
CA GLU A 124 23.75 -12.44 6.89
C GLU A 124 24.68 -11.31 6.43
N GLU A 125 24.22 -10.43 5.54
CA GLU A 125 24.99 -9.25 5.09
C GLU A 125 25.14 -8.22 6.22
N VAL A 126 24.08 -7.94 6.97
CA VAL A 126 24.12 -7.03 8.13
C VAL A 126 25.08 -7.55 9.20
N ARG A 127 25.12 -8.86 9.47
CA ARG A 127 26.09 -9.46 10.41
C ARG A 127 27.55 -9.45 9.93
N ARG A 128 27.80 -9.32 8.62
CA ARG A 128 29.17 -9.27 8.08
C ARG A 128 29.77 -7.88 8.11
N TYR A 129 28.95 -6.84 8.15
CA TYR A 129 29.38 -5.45 7.99
C TYR A 129 28.92 -4.51 9.12
N GLY A 130 28.22 -5.02 10.13
CA GLY A 130 27.86 -4.31 11.37
C GLY A 130 28.50 -4.97 12.58
#